data_AF-A0A0S8AE78-F1
#
_entry.id   AF-A0A0S8AE78-F1
#
_cell.length_a   1.000
_cell.length_b   1.000
_cell.length_c   1.000
_cell.angle_alpha   90.00
_cell.angle_beta   90.00
_cell.angle_gamma   90.00
#
_symmetry.space_group_name_H-M   'P 1'
#
loop_
_entity.id
_entity.type
_entity.pdbx_description
1 polymer ?
#
loop_
_entity_poly.entity_id
_entity_poly.type
_entity_poly.pdbx_seq_one_letter_code
_entity_poly.pdbx_strand_id
1 'polypeptide(L)'
;MTRRTTIALALAVPSAVMLVTQVFAWEGGYFQWHYVLPIAVLVPWLPILRSRGERLGHRVLLLDGIVCLVAAARIFSPVVPISGHALFLTSTFLTIRNRWYRLASGAAFLQAAWLKVFVWNESGSFVGGLLVGSLLAAPVLWQPDRGSKTS
;
A
#
# COMPACT_ATOMS: atom_id res chain seq x y z
N MET A 1 -14.05 10.45 19.48
CA MET A 1 -13.35 10.19 18.19
C MET A 1 -12.46 11.38 17.87
N THR A 2 -11.18 11.17 17.60
CA THR A 2 -10.24 12.25 17.28
C THR A 2 -10.41 12.67 15.82
N ARG A 3 -10.19 13.96 15.48
CA ARG A 3 -10.32 14.50 14.10
C ARG A 3 -9.60 13.65 13.02
N ARG A 4 -8.55 12.92 13.42
CA ARG A 4 -7.77 11.99 12.59
C ARG A 4 -8.49 10.68 12.25
N THR A 5 -9.31 10.14 13.16
CA THR A 5 -10.11 8.93 12.90
C THR A 5 -11.24 9.23 11.93
N THR A 6 -11.82 10.43 12.00
CA THR A 6 -12.87 10.87 11.07
C THR A 6 -12.34 11.03 9.64
N ILE A 7 -11.13 11.57 9.45
CA ILE A 7 -10.51 11.70 8.12
C ILE A 7 -10.14 10.33 7.53
N ALA A 8 -9.60 9.42 8.35
CA ALA A 8 -9.29 8.07 7.89
C ALA A 8 -10.54 7.30 7.45
N LEU A 9 -11.64 7.40 8.20
CA LEU A 9 -12.95 6.83 7.83
C LEU A 9 -13.53 7.49 6.57
N ALA A 10 -13.43 8.82 6.46
CA ALA A 10 -13.92 9.58 5.32
C ALA A 10 -13.18 9.24 4.02
N LEU A 11 -11.93 8.78 4.08
CA LEU A 11 -11.17 8.32 2.91
C LEU A 11 -11.33 6.82 2.65
N ALA A 12 -11.53 6.02 3.70
CA ALA A 12 -11.71 4.58 3.60
C ALA A 12 -13.02 4.20 2.89
N VAL A 13 -14.11 4.91 3.20
CA VAL A 13 -15.44 4.59 2.67
C VAL A 13 -15.54 4.85 1.16
N PRO A 14 -15.14 6.01 0.61
CA PRO A 14 -15.15 6.24 -0.84
C PRO A 14 -14.21 5.30 -1.58
N SER A 15 -13.03 5.01 -0.99
CA SER A 15 -12.08 4.07 -1.57
C SER A 15 -12.67 2.66 -1.66
N ALA A 16 -13.33 2.19 -0.60
CA ALA A 16 -14.02 0.90 -0.59
C ALA A 16 -15.19 0.85 -1.58
N VAL A 17 -15.98 1.91 -1.68
CA VAL A 17 -17.12 2.00 -2.62
C VAL A 17 -16.65 2.04 -4.08
N MET A 18 -15.60 2.81 -4.39
CA MET A 18 -14.99 2.82 -5.72
C MET A 18 -14.42 1.45 -6.10
N LEU A 19 -13.85 0.75 -5.13
CA LEU A 19 -13.28 -0.57 -5.33
C LEU A 19 -14.36 -1.60 -5.64
N VAL A 20 -15.45 -1.59 -4.85
CA VAL A 20 -16.59 -2.48 -5.04
C VAL A 20 -17.21 -2.24 -6.42
N THR A 21 -17.39 -0.99 -6.83
CA THR A 21 -18.02 -0.64 -8.12
C THR A 21 -17.18 -1.03 -9.34
N GLN A 22 -15.86 -0.86 -9.31
CA GLN A 22 -15.00 -1.34 -10.41
C GLN A 22 -14.96 -2.86 -10.52
N VAL A 23 -15.09 -3.55 -9.39
CA VAL A 23 -15.02 -5.01 -9.34
C VAL A 23 -16.29 -5.67 -9.89
N PHE A 24 -17.46 -5.04 -9.71
CA PHE A 24 -18.72 -5.53 -10.30
C PHE A 24 -18.87 -5.19 -11.79
N ALA A 25 -18.06 -4.27 -12.33
CA ALA A 25 -18.14 -3.85 -13.72
C ALA A 25 -17.29 -4.71 -14.69
N TRP A 26 -16.45 -5.63 -14.20
CA TRP A 26 -15.50 -6.37 -15.03
C TRP A 26 -15.85 -7.87 -15.11
N GLU A 27 -16.03 -8.40 -16.33
CA GLU A 27 -16.45 -9.79 -16.59
C GLU A 27 -15.47 -10.89 -16.09
N GLY A 28 -14.28 -10.53 -15.59
CA GLY A 28 -13.26 -11.45 -15.05
C GLY A 28 -13.17 -11.51 -13.51
N GLY A 29 -14.23 -11.07 -12.81
CA GLY A 29 -14.19 -10.58 -11.42
C GLY A 29 -13.50 -11.45 -10.35
N TYR A 30 -13.40 -12.77 -10.48
CA TYR A 30 -12.86 -13.64 -9.41
C TYR A 30 -11.37 -13.42 -9.11
N PHE A 31 -10.51 -13.38 -10.12
CA PHE A 31 -9.07 -13.15 -9.92
C PHE A 31 -8.78 -11.73 -9.43
N GLN A 32 -9.64 -10.78 -9.79
CA GLN A 32 -9.50 -9.38 -9.43
C GLN A 32 -9.86 -9.13 -7.96
N TRP A 33 -10.85 -9.84 -7.40
CA TRP A 33 -11.12 -9.84 -5.96
C TRP A 33 -9.88 -10.20 -5.14
N HIS A 34 -9.20 -11.27 -5.51
CA HIS A 34 -8.00 -11.73 -4.82
C HIS A 34 -6.82 -10.75 -4.92
N TYR A 35 -6.75 -9.97 -6.00
CA TYR A 35 -5.73 -8.96 -6.18
C TYR A 35 -6.02 -7.68 -5.39
N VAL A 36 -7.28 -7.24 -5.40
CA VAL A 36 -7.70 -5.91 -4.95
C VAL A 36 -8.07 -5.87 -3.46
N LEU A 37 -8.69 -6.94 -2.94
CA LEU A 37 -9.14 -7.04 -1.55
C LEU A 37 -8.03 -6.82 -0.51
N PRO A 38 -6.80 -7.36 -0.67
CA PRO A 38 -5.73 -7.13 0.29
C PRO A 38 -5.39 -5.64 0.44
N ILE A 39 -5.38 -4.87 -0.65
CA ILE A 39 -5.09 -3.44 -0.62
C ILE A 39 -6.26 -2.65 -0.03
N ALA A 40 -7.50 -3.02 -0.38
CA ALA A 40 -8.71 -2.45 0.19
C ALA A 40 -8.70 -2.46 1.71
N VAL A 41 -8.24 -3.57 2.29
CA VAL A 41 -8.20 -3.80 3.72
C VAL A 41 -6.98 -3.13 4.35
N LEU A 42 -5.83 -3.15 3.67
CA LEU A 42 -4.60 -2.58 4.22
C LEU A 42 -4.63 -1.04 4.22
N VAL A 43 -4.98 -0.38 3.12
CA VAL A 43 -4.88 1.09 2.97
C VAL A 43 -5.55 1.89 4.10
N PRO A 44 -6.81 1.60 4.53
CA PRO A 44 -7.47 2.32 5.62
C PRO A 44 -6.78 2.21 6.98
N TRP A 45 -6.00 1.14 7.20
CA TRP A 45 -5.37 0.83 8.47
C TRP A 45 -3.98 1.46 8.63
N LEU A 46 -3.35 1.90 7.53
CA LEU A 46 -2.03 2.56 7.56
C LEU A 46 -1.97 3.78 8.48
N PRO A 47 -2.91 4.75 8.40
CA PRO A 47 -2.88 5.93 9.27
C PRO A 47 -3.03 5.58 10.74
N ILE A 48 -3.88 4.59 11.05
CA ILE A 48 -4.16 4.13 12.41
C ILE A 48 -2.90 3.47 12.99
N LEU A 49 -2.29 2.54 12.27
CA LEU A 49 -1.14 1.78 12.74
C LEU A 49 0.11 2.65 12.88
N ARG A 50 0.31 3.60 11.96
CA ARG A 50 1.43 4.53 12.05
C ARG A 50 1.23 5.59 13.14
N SER A 51 -0.01 6.00 13.42
CA SER A 51 -0.32 6.90 14.54
C SER A 51 -0.10 6.28 15.92
N ARG A 52 -0.17 4.95 16.03
CA ARG A 52 0.12 4.20 17.27
C ARG A 52 1.62 3.99 17.50
N GLY A 53 2.45 4.18 16.47
CA GLY A 53 3.89 3.92 16.52
C GLY A 53 4.77 5.16 16.72
N GLU A 54 4.51 6.28 16.04
CA GLU A 54 5.39 7.47 16.09
C GLU A 54 4.68 8.80 15.79
N ARG A 55 5.30 9.91 16.21
CA ARG A 55 5.08 11.26 15.64
C ARG A 55 5.59 11.25 14.20
N LEU A 56 4.77 10.75 13.26
CA LEU A 56 5.12 10.71 11.84
C LEU A 56 5.56 12.10 11.36
N GLY A 57 6.82 12.21 10.94
CA GLY A 57 7.29 13.43 10.28
C GLY A 57 6.51 13.66 8.98
N HIS A 58 6.27 14.92 8.62
CA HIS A 58 5.55 15.32 7.40
C HIS A 58 6.07 14.59 6.13
N ARG A 59 7.37 14.27 6.07
CA ARG A 59 8.01 13.52 4.97
C ARG A 59 7.41 12.12 4.78
N VAL A 60 7.12 11.42 5.87
CA VAL A 60 6.60 10.04 5.85
C VAL A 60 5.15 10.02 5.35
N LEU A 61 4.36 11.02 5.76
CA LEU A 61 2.99 11.21 5.25
C LEU A 61 2.97 11.57 3.77
N LEU A 62 3.91 12.40 3.33
CA LEU A 62 4.02 12.77 1.91
C LEU A 62 4.41 11.56 1.05
N LEU A 63 5.34 10.73 1.51
CA LEU A 63 5.73 9.49 0.82
C LEU A 63 4.56 8.51 0.71
N ASP A 64 3.80 8.30 1.78
CA ASP A 64 2.58 7.49 1.73
C ASP A 64 1.55 8.06 0.77
N GLY A 65 1.36 9.39 0.79
CA GLY A 65 0.47 10.07 -0.13
C GLY A 65 0.85 9.80 -1.58
N ILE A 66 2.13 9.93 -1.93
CA ILE A 66 2.65 9.64 -3.27
C ILE A 66 2.43 8.16 -3.62
N VAL A 67 2.78 7.24 -2.73
CA VAL A 67 2.58 5.79 -2.93
C VAL A 67 1.11 5.47 -3.20
N CYS A 68 0.20 5.98 -2.36
CA CYS A 68 -1.23 5.76 -2.50
C CYS A 68 -1.78 6.40 -3.77
N LEU A 69 -1.34 7.61 -4.12
CA LEU A 69 -1.77 8.30 -5.35
C LEU A 69 -1.28 7.56 -6.60
N VAL A 70 -0.04 7.10 -6.63
CA VAL A 70 0.50 6.33 -7.76
C VAL A 70 -0.21 4.97 -7.88
N ALA A 71 -0.48 4.31 -6.75
CA ALA A 71 -1.23 3.06 -6.74
C ALA A 71 -2.67 3.27 -7.21
N ALA A 72 -3.33 4.35 -6.77
CA ALA A 72 -4.69 4.70 -7.18
C ALA A 72 -4.74 5.13 -8.66
N ALA A 73 -3.75 5.88 -9.16
CA ALA A 73 -3.68 6.30 -10.56
C ALA A 73 -3.66 5.09 -11.52
N ARG A 74 -3.09 3.96 -11.08
CA ARG A 74 -3.09 2.69 -11.83
C ARG A 74 -4.50 2.11 -12.03
N ILE A 75 -5.44 2.42 -11.13
CA ILE A 75 -6.85 2.00 -11.26
C ILE A 75 -7.52 2.75 -12.42
N PHE A 76 -7.18 4.01 -12.62
CA PHE A 76 -7.80 4.87 -13.62
C PHE A 76 -7.08 4.87 -14.98
N SER A 77 -5.81 4.48 -15.02
CA SER A 77 -5.03 4.53 -16.26
C SER A 77 -4.07 3.34 -16.42
N PRO A 78 -4.16 2.62 -17.56
CA PRO A 78 -3.19 1.59 -17.92
C PRO A 78 -1.81 2.18 -18.30
N VAL A 79 -1.67 3.51 -18.41
CA VAL A 79 -0.43 4.17 -18.85
C VAL A 79 0.72 4.05 -17.83
N VAL A 80 0.41 3.92 -16.54
CA VAL A 80 1.44 3.87 -15.49
C VAL A 80 2.18 2.53 -15.54
N PRO A 81 3.44 2.42 -16.00
CA PRO A 81 4.06 1.12 -16.31
C PRO A 81 4.35 0.23 -15.09
N ILE A 82 4.14 0.77 -13.88
CA ILE A 82 4.48 0.15 -12.60
C ILE A 82 3.26 -0.43 -11.89
N SER A 83 3.45 -1.58 -11.24
CA SER A 83 2.43 -2.22 -10.42
C SER A 83 2.19 -1.45 -9.13
N GLY A 84 1.04 -0.79 -9.01
CA GLY A 84 0.61 -0.09 -7.81
C GLY A 84 0.59 -1.00 -6.57
N HIS A 85 0.25 -2.28 -6.74
CA HIS A 85 0.22 -3.25 -5.65
C HIS A 85 1.63 -3.58 -5.16
N ALA A 86 2.57 -3.85 -6.07
CA ALA A 86 3.95 -4.11 -5.70
C ALA A 86 4.56 -2.89 -5.00
N LEU A 87 4.34 -1.68 -5.54
CA LEU A 87 4.82 -0.43 -4.96
C LEU A 87 4.30 -0.21 -3.54
N PHE A 88 2.98 -0.33 -3.33
CA PHE A 88 2.34 -0.14 -2.03
C PHE A 88 2.75 -1.19 -1.00
N LEU A 89 2.74 -2.46 -1.39
CA LEU A 89 3.02 -3.57 -0.47
C LEU A 89 4.50 -3.63 -0.10
N THR A 90 5.40 -3.38 -1.05
CA THR A 90 6.84 -3.26 -0.76
C THR A 90 7.13 -2.11 0.20
N SER A 91 6.61 -0.91 -0.09
CA SER A 91 6.87 0.24 0.78
C SER A 91 6.29 0.01 2.18
N THR A 92 5.09 -0.55 2.28
CA THR A 92 4.45 -0.91 3.54
C THR A 92 5.27 -1.94 4.32
N PHE A 93 5.69 -3.02 3.67
CA PHE A 93 6.46 -4.09 4.28
C PHE A 93 7.77 -3.58 4.88
N LEU A 94 8.46 -2.68 4.17
CA LEU A 94 9.73 -2.12 4.60
C LEU A 94 9.57 -1.07 5.70
N THR A 95 8.54 -0.23 5.63
CA THR A 95 8.41 0.94 6.51
C THR A 95 7.63 0.69 7.78
N ILE A 96 6.81 -0.36 7.86
CA ILE A 96 5.96 -0.58 9.03
C ILE A 96 6.67 -1.40 10.12
N ARG A 97 6.61 -0.91 11.36
CA ARG A 97 7.18 -1.59 12.53
C ARG A 97 6.29 -2.72 13.09
N ASN A 98 4.98 -2.67 12.85
CA ASN A 98 4.05 -3.69 13.34
C ASN A 98 4.25 -5.03 12.60
N ARG A 99 4.67 -6.07 13.34
CA ARG A 99 5.01 -7.39 12.78
C ARG A 99 3.85 -8.08 12.07
N TRP A 100 2.64 -8.00 12.61
CA TRP A 100 1.46 -8.61 12.01
C TRP A 100 1.10 -7.96 10.67
N TYR A 101 1.18 -6.64 10.62
CA TYR A 101 0.91 -5.91 9.39
C TYR A 101 2.02 -6.07 8.35
N ARG A 102 3.28 -6.18 8.80
CA ARG A 102 4.39 -6.55 7.94
C ARG A 102 4.21 -7.96 7.37
N LEU A 103 3.76 -8.93 8.18
CA LEU A 103 3.45 -10.26 7.70
C LEU A 103 2.28 -10.26 6.70
N ALA A 104 1.21 -9.53 7.01
CA ALA A 104 0.04 -9.40 6.13
C ALA A 104 0.39 -8.76 4.79
N SER A 105 1.18 -7.68 4.80
CA SER A 105 1.67 -7.04 3.56
C SER A 105 2.62 -7.94 2.80
N GLY A 106 3.48 -8.73 3.47
CA GLY A 106 4.33 -9.73 2.83
C GLY A 106 3.53 -10.85 2.16
N ALA A 107 2.50 -11.38 2.83
CA ALA A 107 1.62 -12.40 2.27
C ALA A 107 0.85 -11.86 1.05
N ALA A 108 0.27 -10.66 1.16
CA ALA A 108 -0.40 -9.99 0.05
C ALA A 108 0.58 -9.70 -1.11
N PHE A 109 1.84 -9.37 -0.81
CA PHE A 109 2.87 -9.15 -1.82
C PHE A 109 3.17 -10.42 -2.60
N LEU A 110 3.35 -11.56 -1.92
CA LEU A 110 3.57 -12.86 -2.56
C LEU A 110 2.40 -13.28 -3.44
N GLN A 111 1.18 -13.06 -2.96
CA GLN A 111 -0.03 -13.31 -3.75
C GLN A 111 -0.10 -12.42 -5.00
N ALA A 112 0.17 -11.12 -4.86
CA ALA A 112 0.22 -10.19 -5.97
C ALA A 112 1.34 -10.52 -6.97
N ALA A 113 2.49 -10.99 -6.48
CA ALA A 113 3.60 -11.47 -7.29
C ALA A 113 3.19 -12.68 -8.12
N TRP A 114 2.54 -13.66 -7.49
CA TRP A 114 2.09 -14.87 -8.16
C TRP A 114 1.09 -14.54 -9.28
N LEU A 115 0.08 -13.72 -8.99
CA LEU A 115 -0.90 -13.28 -9.98
C LEU A 115 -0.25 -12.52 -11.15
N LYS A 116 0.61 -11.54 -10.84
CA LYS A 116 1.29 -10.73 -11.87
C LYS A 116 2.21 -11.56 -12.76
N VAL A 117 3.01 -12.45 -12.18
CA VAL A 117 4.07 -13.16 -12.90
C VAL A 117 3.52 -14.37 -13.63
N PHE A 118 2.68 -15.18 -12.99
CA PHE A 118 2.25 -16.47 -13.56
C PHE A 118 0.88 -16.42 -14.22
N VAL A 119 -0.05 -15.60 -13.72
CA VAL A 119 -1.41 -15.54 -14.29
C VAL A 119 -1.50 -14.49 -15.39
N TRP A 120 -0.92 -13.31 -15.16
CA TRP A 120 -0.99 -12.20 -16.10
C TRP A 120 0.26 -12.04 -16.98
N ASN A 121 1.36 -12.76 -16.70
CA ASN A 121 2.62 -12.65 -17.44
C ASN A 121 3.20 -11.22 -17.52
N GLU A 122 2.93 -10.37 -16.52
CA GLU A 122 3.32 -8.97 -16.45
C GLU A 122 4.48 -8.72 -15.46
N SER A 123 5.54 -9.53 -15.54
CA SER A 123 6.68 -9.48 -14.62
C SER A 123 7.39 -8.12 -14.60
N GLY A 124 7.55 -7.46 -15.75
CA GLY A 124 8.22 -6.15 -15.85
C GLY A 124 7.54 -5.07 -15.00
N SER A 125 6.20 -5.00 -15.05
CA SER A 125 5.43 -4.03 -14.25
C SER A 125 5.54 -4.30 -12.75
N PHE A 126 5.64 -5.58 -12.36
CA PHE A 126 5.80 -6.00 -10.97
C PHE A 126 7.19 -5.61 -10.44
N VAL A 127 8.25 -5.92 -11.19
CA VAL A 127 9.64 -5.55 -10.83
C VAL A 127 9.78 -4.04 -10.70
N GLY A 128 9.22 -3.27 -11.65
CA GLY A 128 9.25 -1.81 -11.55
C GLY A 128 8.59 -1.29 -10.28
N GLY A 129 7.44 -1.87 -9.89
CA GLY A 129 6.74 -1.49 -8.65
C GLY A 129 7.56 -1.82 -7.40
N LEU A 130 8.20 -3.00 -7.36
CA LEU A 130 9.12 -3.40 -6.29
C LEU A 130 10.32 -2.44 -6.15
N LEU A 131 10.95 -2.08 -7.27
CA LEU A 131 12.10 -1.17 -7.28
C LEU A 131 11.70 0.21 -6.78
N VAL A 132 10.63 0.80 -7.33
CA VAL A 132 10.15 2.13 -6.91
C VAL A 132 9.69 2.12 -5.45
N GLY A 133 8.98 1.08 -5.01
CA GLY A 133 8.56 0.93 -3.62
C GLY A 133 9.75 0.87 -2.65
N SER A 134 10.82 0.17 -3.03
CA SER A 134 12.05 0.07 -2.24
C SER A 134 12.79 1.41 -2.18
N LEU A 135 12.90 2.12 -3.31
CA LEU A 135 13.48 3.46 -3.40
C LEU A 135 12.74 4.47 -2.51
N LEU A 136 11.40 4.42 -2.50
CA LEU A 136 10.58 5.30 -1.66
C LEU A 136 10.66 4.95 -0.17
N ALA A 137 10.97 3.69 0.17
CA ALA A 137 11.14 3.26 1.55
C ALA A 137 12.51 3.60 2.14
N ALA A 138 13.56 3.73 1.31
CA ALA A 138 14.93 3.97 1.75
C ALA A 138 15.10 5.18 2.70
N PRO A 139 14.46 6.35 2.47
CA PRO A 139 14.57 7.51 3.37
C PRO A 139 13.93 7.29 4.75
N VAL A 140 13.01 6.33 4.87
CA VAL A 140 12.39 5.95 6.15
C VAL A 140 13.30 4.97 6.90
N LEU A 141 13.90 4.02 6.17
CA LEU A 141 14.85 3.04 6.72
C LEU A 141 16.17 3.67 7.20
N TRP A 142 16.62 4.73 6.53
CA TRP A 142 17.86 5.44 6.87
C TRP A 142 17.73 6.49 7.97
N GLN A 143 16.56 6.62 8.61
CA GLN A 143 16.48 7.50 9.78
C GLN A 143 17.23 6.84 10.94
N PRO A 144 18.38 7.42 11.38
CA PRO A 144 19.11 6.88 12.53
C PRO A 144 18.15 6.87 13.72
N ASP A 145 18.09 5.76 14.46
CA ASP A 145 17.19 5.59 15.60
C ASP A 145 17.20 6.86 16.46
N ARG A 146 16.11 7.62 16.41
CA ARG A 146 15.93 8.80 17.26
C ARG A 146 15.55 8.31 18.65
N GLY A 147 16.56 7.85 19.39
CA GLY A 147 16.53 7.78 20.85
C GLY A 147 16.31 6.39 21.44
N SER A 148 17.40 5.64 21.59
CA SER A 148 17.65 4.82 22.79
C SER A 148 18.09 5.69 23.98
N LYS A 149 17.50 6.88 24.14
CA LYS A 149 17.60 7.67 25.37
C LYS A 149 16.38 7.37 26.23
N THR A 150 16.37 6.18 26.80
CA THR A 150 15.68 5.93 28.07
C THR A 150 16.75 5.54 29.06
N SER A 151 17.24 6.58 29.75
CA SER A 151 17.75 6.51 31.12
C SER A 151 16.76 5.82 32.04
#